data_AF-A0A838CZ82-F1
#
_entry.id   AF-A0A838CZ82-F1
#
_cell.length_a   1.000
_cell.length_b   1.000
_cell.length_c   1.000
_cell.angle_alpha   90.00
_cell.angle_beta   90.00
_cell.angle_gamma   90.00
#
_symmetry.space_group_name_H-M   'P 1'
#
loop_
_entity.id
_entity.type
_entity.pdbx_description
1 polymer ?
#
loop_
_entity_poly.entity_id
_entity_poly.type
_entity_poly.pdbx_seq_one_letter_code
_entity_poly.pdbx_strand_id
1 'polypeptide(L)'
;MSGVLSLGDPHSVLGAHPGPNGTVVVRAWRPEASGVRVLPDGGDALALTPAGEPGLFEGRVPGALPLRYRLEVAYPGGETYEIDDPYRFAPTVGELDLHLAGEGRHEHLYETLGAHVRELDGVAGTSFAVWAPAARAVSVVGTFNGWDGRLHPMRSMGSSGIWELFVPGVAQGSAYKYEIATQAGELRLKADPFAFAAQPAPGTDSVVHRPAHAWRDDAWMAARRSRPEVHREPISVYEVHLGSWRRDPGDPDRLLSYGELAEQLAAYCTDMGFTHVELMPVTEHPFDGSWGYQATGYFAPTSRYGAPDDFAQFVDTLHGAGVGVLLDWVPAHFPRDDWALARFDGSALYEHSDPRRGEHPDWGTLIFNTARNEVRNFLLASALFWPREFHVDGVR
;
A
#
# COMPACT_ATOMS: atom_id res chain seq x y z
N MET A 1 6.54 24.82 -5.36
CA MET A 1 7.60 23.81 -5.54
C MET A 1 8.61 24.37 -6.51
N SER A 2 9.88 24.37 -6.14
CA SER A 2 10.98 24.83 -6.98
C SER A 2 11.28 23.80 -8.09
N GLY A 3 12.01 24.21 -9.13
CA GLY A 3 12.00 23.61 -10.47
C GLY A 3 12.72 22.26 -10.59
N VAL A 4 13.48 21.84 -9.59
CA VAL A 4 14.22 20.56 -9.62
C VAL A 4 13.34 19.37 -9.25
N LEU A 5 12.34 19.55 -8.39
CA LEU A 5 11.44 18.49 -7.92
C LEU A 5 10.09 18.45 -8.63
N SER A 6 9.81 19.42 -9.50
CA SER A 6 8.53 19.52 -10.21
C SER A 6 8.41 18.59 -11.42
N LEU A 7 9.47 17.84 -11.77
CA LEU A 7 9.59 17.14 -13.06
C LEU A 7 9.30 15.63 -13.01
N GLY A 8 8.85 15.12 -11.87
CA GLY A 8 8.40 13.73 -11.76
C GLY A 8 9.50 12.67 -11.83
N ASP A 9 10.78 13.04 -11.91
CA ASP A 9 11.90 12.11 -11.80
C ASP A 9 13.05 12.67 -10.93
N PRO A 10 12.91 12.62 -9.60
CA PRO A 10 13.95 13.10 -8.68
C PRO A 10 15.28 12.35 -8.83
N HIS A 11 15.28 11.08 -9.25
CA HIS A 11 16.49 10.27 -9.38
C HIS A 11 17.38 10.71 -10.54
N SER A 12 16.84 11.43 -11.53
CA SER A 12 17.63 12.06 -12.60
C SER A 12 18.56 13.18 -12.09
N VAL A 13 18.30 13.72 -10.89
CA VAL A 13 19.08 14.82 -10.31
C VAL A 13 19.72 14.41 -8.97
N LEU A 14 18.93 13.85 -8.06
CA LEU A 14 19.34 13.47 -6.71
C LEU A 14 20.09 12.15 -6.69
N GLY A 15 20.82 11.90 -5.60
CA GLY A 15 21.63 10.70 -5.44
C GLY A 15 23.02 10.84 -6.07
N ALA A 16 23.62 9.70 -6.41
CA ALA A 16 24.97 9.60 -6.95
C ALA A 16 24.98 9.46 -8.49
N HIS A 17 25.71 10.34 -9.16
CA HIS A 17 25.80 10.45 -10.62
C HIS A 17 27.25 10.41 -11.11
N PRO A 18 27.51 9.93 -12.35
CA PRO A 18 28.85 9.99 -12.93
C PRO A 18 29.38 11.43 -12.98
N GLY A 19 30.60 11.64 -12.47
CA GLY A 19 31.31 12.91 -12.52
C GLY A 19 32.54 12.86 -13.43
N PRO A 20 33.13 14.03 -13.74
CA PRO A 20 34.36 14.10 -14.52
C PRO A 20 35.56 13.53 -13.73
N ASN A 21 36.59 13.09 -14.44
CA ASN A 21 37.89 12.74 -13.87
C ASN A 21 37.85 11.66 -12.76
N GLY A 22 36.98 10.65 -12.89
CA GLY A 22 36.90 9.56 -11.90
C GLY A 22 36.30 10.00 -10.56
N THR A 23 35.36 10.95 -10.59
CA THR A 23 34.57 11.37 -9.44
C THR A 23 33.11 10.97 -9.61
N VAL A 24 32.40 10.91 -8.49
CA VAL A 24 30.95 10.79 -8.43
C VAL A 24 30.39 12.11 -7.90
N VAL A 25 29.37 12.65 -8.57
CA VAL A 25 28.64 13.82 -8.09
C VAL A 25 27.48 13.34 -7.23
N VAL A 26 27.45 13.75 -5.96
CA VAL A 26 26.35 13.44 -5.03
C VAL A 26 25.50 14.69 -4.85
N ARG A 27 24.19 14.56 -5.08
CA ARG A 27 23.21 15.62 -4.84
C ARG A 27 22.18 15.20 -3.80
N ALA A 28 22.03 16.01 -2.76
CA ALA A 28 21.07 15.78 -1.69
C ALA A 28 20.06 16.91 -1.62
N TRP A 29 18.79 16.55 -1.55
CA TRP A 29 17.70 17.50 -1.29
C TRP A 29 17.29 17.45 0.18
N ARG A 30 17.61 18.49 0.94
CA ARG A 30 17.26 18.65 2.36
C ARG A 30 16.79 20.09 2.59
N PRO A 31 15.47 20.35 2.43
CA PRO A 31 14.88 21.64 2.79
C PRO A 31 15.27 22.03 4.20
N GLU A 32 15.55 23.32 4.41
CA GLU A 32 15.83 23.91 5.72
C GLU A 32 17.12 23.42 6.41
N ALA A 33 17.87 22.50 5.81
CA ALA A 33 19.17 22.08 6.34
C ALA A 33 20.19 23.24 6.28
N SER A 34 21.00 23.36 7.34
CA SER A 34 22.10 24.32 7.43
C SER A 34 23.40 23.78 6.83
N GLY A 35 23.52 22.46 6.69
CA GLY A 35 24.66 21.81 6.05
C GLY A 35 24.39 20.32 5.80
N VAL A 36 25.04 19.78 4.77
CA VAL A 36 24.98 18.35 4.44
C VAL A 36 26.40 17.86 4.15
N ARG A 37 26.74 16.69 4.67
CA ARG A 37 27.98 15.97 4.36
C ARG A 37 27.64 14.60 3.81
N VAL A 38 28.42 14.15 2.83
CA VAL A 38 28.38 12.77 2.34
C VAL A 38 29.41 11.95 3.13
N LEU A 39 29.01 10.76 3.56
CA LEU A 39 29.80 9.79 4.30
C LEU A 39 29.98 8.54 3.42
N PRO A 40 30.99 8.47 2.53
CA PRO A 40 31.22 7.30 1.70
C PRO A 40 31.71 6.11 2.53
N ASP A 41 31.30 4.90 2.17
CA ASP A 41 31.83 3.69 2.81
C ASP A 41 33.35 3.59 2.62
N GLY A 42 34.09 3.58 3.73
CA GLY A 42 35.56 3.49 3.70
C GLY A 42 36.29 4.75 3.23
N GLY A 43 35.63 5.91 3.19
CA GLY A 43 36.21 7.20 2.82
C GLY A 43 36.01 8.29 3.88
N ASP A 44 36.64 9.44 3.65
CA ASP A 44 36.46 10.62 4.50
C ASP A 44 35.13 11.31 4.21
N ALA A 45 34.53 11.88 5.26
CA ALA A 45 33.31 12.67 5.16
C ALA A 45 33.56 13.99 4.41
N LEU A 46 32.84 14.23 3.31
CA LEU A 46 32.97 15.44 2.48
C LEU A 46 31.77 16.36 2.62
N ALA A 47 32.00 17.67 2.73
CA ALA A 47 30.92 18.66 2.74
C ALA A 47 30.31 18.84 1.35
N LEU A 48 28.98 18.82 1.28
CA LEU A 48 28.23 19.25 0.10
C LEU A 48 27.98 20.75 0.19
N THR A 49 28.08 21.44 -0.93
CA THR A 49 27.84 22.89 -1.03
C THR A 49 26.43 23.16 -1.54
N PRO A 50 25.73 24.21 -1.07
CA PRO A 50 24.44 24.61 -1.62
C PRO A 50 24.51 24.83 -3.13
N ALA A 51 23.53 24.30 -3.87
CA ALA A 51 23.54 24.26 -5.33
C ALA A 51 22.20 24.71 -5.93
N GLY A 52 22.16 25.91 -6.52
CA GLY A 52 21.04 26.41 -7.33
C GLY A 52 19.78 26.81 -6.54
N GLU A 53 19.16 25.87 -5.82
CA GLU A 53 17.91 26.06 -5.09
C GLU A 53 18.10 25.87 -3.57
N PRO A 54 17.41 26.65 -2.71
CA PRO A 54 17.45 26.44 -1.27
C PRO A 54 17.04 25.01 -0.90
N GLY A 55 17.93 24.31 -0.19
CA GLY A 55 17.75 22.90 0.19
C GLY A 55 18.43 21.89 -0.73
N LEU A 56 18.92 22.29 -1.90
CA LEU A 56 19.73 21.42 -2.75
C LEU A 56 21.22 21.58 -2.43
N PHE A 57 21.91 20.47 -2.22
CA PHE A 57 23.34 20.41 -1.93
C PHE A 57 24.04 19.49 -2.94
N GLU A 58 25.22 19.88 -3.41
CA GLU A 58 26.05 19.12 -4.35
C GLU A 58 27.50 19.03 -3.87
N GLY A 59 28.14 17.89 -4.11
CA GLY A 59 29.58 17.71 -3.89
C GLY A 59 30.16 16.60 -4.75
N ARG A 60 31.48 16.61 -4.90
CA ARG A 60 32.23 15.60 -5.65
C ARG A 60 32.93 14.65 -4.70
N VAL A 61 32.70 13.37 -4.89
CA VAL A 61 33.31 12.28 -4.12
C VAL A 61 34.28 11.53 -5.02
N PRO A 62 35.52 11.25 -4.59
CA PRO A 62 36.41 10.35 -5.34
C PRO A 62 35.81 8.95 -5.46
N GLY A 63 35.87 8.34 -6.65
CA GLY A 63 35.41 6.96 -6.86
C GLY A 63 34.58 6.76 -8.12
N ALA A 64 33.91 5.62 -8.19
CA ALA A 64 33.03 5.22 -9.28
C ALA A 64 31.70 4.69 -8.75
N LEU A 65 30.69 4.63 -9.63
CA LEU A 65 29.41 3.99 -9.31
C LEU A 65 29.52 2.45 -9.37
N PRO A 66 28.74 1.71 -8.58
CA PRO A 66 27.84 2.21 -7.53
C PRO A 66 28.62 2.71 -6.31
N LEU A 67 28.20 3.87 -5.78
CA LEU A 67 28.79 4.46 -4.57
C LEU A 67 27.86 4.17 -3.38
N ARG A 68 28.37 3.48 -2.36
CA ARG A 68 27.67 3.33 -1.07
C ARG A 68 28.07 4.48 -0.16
N TYR A 69 27.08 5.14 0.41
CA TYR A 69 27.27 6.29 1.30
C TYR A 69 26.01 6.53 2.15
N ARG A 70 26.21 7.28 3.23
CA ARG A 70 25.14 7.93 4.01
C ARG A 70 25.31 9.45 3.96
N LEU A 71 24.29 10.17 4.41
CA LEU A 71 24.31 11.63 4.53
C LEU A 71 24.29 12.00 6.01
N GLU A 72 25.15 12.93 6.42
CA GLU A 72 25.04 13.65 7.70
C GLU A 72 24.37 15.01 7.41
N VAL A 73 23.19 15.24 8.00
CA VAL A 73 22.38 16.45 7.77
C VAL A 73 22.31 17.27 9.05
N ALA A 74 22.67 18.54 8.97
CA ALA A 74 22.55 19.50 10.07
C ALA A 74 21.32 20.40 9.87
N TYR A 75 20.53 20.61 10.93
CA TYR A 75 19.42 21.56 10.94
C TYR A 75 19.70 22.75 11.87
N PRO A 76 18.98 23.88 11.71
CA PRO A 76 19.03 24.97 12.66
C PRO A 76 18.72 24.47 14.07
N GLY A 77 19.61 24.73 15.04
CA GLY A 77 19.52 24.17 16.40
C GLY A 77 20.70 23.29 16.79
N GLY A 78 21.53 22.88 15.81
CA GLY A 78 22.83 22.24 16.06
C GLY A 78 22.82 20.72 16.11
N GLU A 79 21.66 20.07 15.96
CA GLU A 79 21.57 18.62 15.84
C GLU A 79 21.95 18.16 14.44
N THR A 80 22.68 17.05 14.37
CA THR A 80 23.02 16.34 13.13
C THR A 80 22.39 14.96 13.11
N TYR A 81 21.99 14.52 11.92
CA TYR A 81 21.32 13.25 11.70
C TYR A 81 22.03 12.50 10.58
N GLU A 82 22.40 11.24 10.82
CA GLU A 82 22.89 10.36 9.77
C GLU A 82 21.75 9.55 9.17
N ILE A 83 21.60 9.61 7.85
CA ILE A 83 20.52 8.97 7.11
C ILE A 83 21.05 8.30 5.85
N ASP A 84 20.40 7.22 5.42
CA ASP A 84 20.59 6.72 4.06
C ASP A 84 19.89 7.67 3.07
N ASP A 85 20.47 7.76 1.87
CA ASP A 85 19.90 8.57 0.78
C ASP A 85 18.90 7.72 -0.03
N PRO A 86 17.59 8.03 -0.02
CA PRO A 86 16.59 7.29 -0.81
C PRO A 86 16.92 7.26 -2.31
N TYR A 87 17.61 8.28 -2.83
CA TYR A 87 17.83 8.47 -4.27
C TYR A 87 19.07 7.75 -4.80
N ARG A 88 19.79 6.99 -3.97
CA ARG A 88 20.91 6.15 -4.45
C ARG A 88 20.46 4.76 -4.93
N PHE A 89 19.22 4.36 -4.64
CA PHE A 89 18.72 3.01 -4.89
C PHE A 89 18.09 2.88 -6.29
N ALA A 90 18.32 1.73 -6.93
CA ALA A 90 17.71 1.36 -8.20
C ALA A 90 16.18 1.19 -8.09
N PRO A 91 15.42 1.26 -9.20
CA PRO A 91 14.00 0.90 -9.25
C PRO A 91 13.67 -0.42 -8.58
N THR A 92 12.60 -0.42 -7.78
CA THR A 92 12.08 -1.63 -7.12
C THR A 92 10.96 -2.32 -7.91
N VAL A 93 10.53 -1.71 -9.01
CA VAL A 93 9.51 -2.21 -9.95
C VAL A 93 10.19 -2.54 -11.28
N GLY A 94 10.04 -3.78 -11.75
CA GLY A 94 10.69 -4.28 -12.97
C GLY A 94 9.93 -3.98 -14.25
N GLU A 95 10.61 -4.05 -15.41
CA GLU A 95 10.00 -3.79 -16.72
C GLU A 95 8.84 -4.76 -17.05
N LEU A 96 8.94 -6.02 -16.64
CA LEU A 96 7.88 -7.01 -16.82
C LEU A 96 6.62 -6.63 -16.03
N ASP A 97 6.79 -6.17 -14.79
CA ASP A 97 5.67 -5.77 -13.93
C ASP A 97 4.95 -4.55 -14.53
N LEU A 98 5.72 -3.55 -14.98
CA LEU A 98 5.17 -2.38 -15.69
C LEU A 98 4.40 -2.78 -16.95
N HIS A 99 4.94 -3.72 -17.72
CA HIS A 99 4.31 -4.22 -18.94
C HIS A 99 3.00 -4.94 -18.64
N LEU A 100 3.00 -5.90 -17.71
CA LEU A 100 1.79 -6.66 -17.33
C LEU A 100 0.72 -5.77 -16.70
N ALA A 101 1.12 -4.78 -15.89
CA ALA A 101 0.22 -3.79 -15.32
C ALA A 101 -0.47 -2.96 -16.43
N GLY A 102 0.29 -2.51 -17.43
CA GLY A 102 -0.24 -1.76 -18.58
C GLY A 102 -1.18 -2.57 -19.48
N GLU A 103 -0.96 -3.88 -19.62
CA GLU A 103 -1.88 -4.80 -20.33
C GLU A 103 -3.13 -5.14 -19.49
N GLY A 104 -3.08 -4.88 -18.19
CA GLY A 104 -4.12 -5.24 -17.24
C GLY A 104 -4.23 -6.75 -17.01
N ARG A 105 -3.07 -7.43 -16.95
CA ARG A 105 -2.93 -8.90 -16.85
C ARG A 105 -2.00 -9.36 -15.71
N HIS A 106 -1.58 -8.45 -14.84
CA HIS A 106 -0.69 -8.76 -13.74
C HIS A 106 -1.47 -9.38 -12.57
N GLU A 107 -1.49 -10.72 -12.48
CA GLU A 107 -2.25 -11.42 -11.42
C GLU A 107 -1.72 -11.15 -10.01
N HIS A 108 -0.42 -10.87 -9.88
CA HIS A 108 0.28 -10.56 -8.63
C HIS A 108 0.54 -9.06 -8.47
N LEU A 109 -0.33 -8.18 -9.00
CA LEU A 109 -0.07 -6.73 -9.04
C LEU A 109 0.19 -6.15 -7.64
N TYR A 110 -0.44 -6.72 -6.62
CA TYR A 110 -0.26 -6.34 -5.23
C TYR A 110 1.15 -6.67 -4.69
N GLU A 111 1.92 -7.59 -5.28
CA GLU A 111 3.33 -7.82 -4.88
C GLU A 111 4.27 -6.71 -5.41
N THR A 112 3.78 -5.90 -6.35
CA THR A 112 4.52 -4.80 -6.99
C THR A 112 4.07 -3.43 -6.48
N LEU A 113 2.77 -3.15 -6.50
CA LEU A 113 2.19 -1.91 -6.01
C LEU A 113 1.93 -1.98 -4.50
N GLY A 114 1.80 -0.82 -3.86
CA GLY A 114 1.64 -0.71 -2.43
C GLY A 114 2.96 -0.45 -1.70
N ALA A 115 2.99 -0.79 -0.41
CA ALA A 115 4.15 -0.64 0.46
C ALA A 115 4.74 -2.00 0.87
N HIS A 116 6.00 -2.24 0.52
CA HIS A 116 6.66 -3.53 0.73
C HIS A 116 7.95 -3.37 1.55
N VAL A 117 7.98 -3.95 2.75
CA VAL A 117 9.18 -4.01 3.58
C VAL A 117 10.21 -4.91 2.90
N ARG A 118 11.39 -4.36 2.59
CA ARG A 118 12.47 -5.09 1.91
C ARG A 118 13.85 -4.58 2.30
N GLU A 119 14.88 -5.34 1.94
CA GLU A 119 16.27 -4.96 2.10
C GLU A 119 16.90 -4.76 0.71
N LEU A 120 17.50 -3.58 0.48
CA LEU A 120 18.24 -3.25 -0.74
C LEU A 120 19.67 -2.87 -0.36
N ASP A 121 20.66 -3.47 -1.01
CA ASP A 121 22.08 -3.23 -0.73
C ASP A 121 22.48 -3.36 0.76
N GLY A 122 21.82 -4.23 1.53
CA GLY A 122 22.06 -4.40 2.95
C GLY A 122 21.35 -3.38 3.84
N VAL A 123 20.47 -2.55 3.28
CA VAL A 123 19.70 -1.52 4.00
C VAL A 123 18.23 -1.87 4.02
N ALA A 124 17.69 -2.06 5.23
CA ALA A 124 16.27 -2.29 5.44
C ALA A 124 15.45 -1.00 5.22
N GLY A 125 14.29 -1.14 4.61
CA GLY A 125 13.35 -0.04 4.38
C GLY A 125 12.06 -0.54 3.76
N THR A 126 11.30 0.39 3.18
CA THR A 126 10.05 0.09 2.50
C THR A 126 10.07 0.68 1.09
N SER A 127 9.73 -0.13 0.09
CA SER A 127 9.45 0.36 -1.26
C SER A 127 7.98 0.73 -1.38
N PHE A 128 7.70 1.89 -1.95
CA PHE A 128 6.37 2.39 -2.21
C PHE A 128 6.15 2.50 -3.71
N ALA A 129 5.03 1.99 -4.22
CA ALA A 129 4.66 2.14 -5.61
C ALA A 129 3.15 2.39 -5.78
N VAL A 130 2.80 3.40 -6.57
CA VAL A 130 1.40 3.83 -6.76
C VAL A 130 1.11 4.26 -8.19
N TRP A 131 -0.05 3.86 -8.71
CA TRP A 131 -0.50 4.26 -10.04
C TRP A 131 -1.24 5.61 -9.99
N ALA A 132 -0.67 6.63 -10.63
CA ALA A 132 -1.20 7.99 -10.69
C ALA A 132 -0.74 8.69 -11.99
N PRO A 133 -1.18 8.21 -13.17
CA PRO A 133 -0.64 8.61 -14.48
C PRO A 133 -0.82 10.10 -14.81
N ALA A 134 -1.89 10.74 -14.32
CA ALA A 134 -2.12 12.16 -14.56
C ALA A 134 -1.48 13.04 -13.49
N ALA A 135 -0.86 12.49 -12.44
CA ALA A 135 -0.18 13.30 -11.44
C ALA A 135 1.00 14.07 -12.06
N ARG A 136 1.22 15.30 -11.58
CA ARG A 136 2.41 16.08 -11.92
C ARG A 136 3.61 15.67 -11.05
N ALA A 137 3.35 15.35 -9.79
CA ALA A 137 4.33 14.83 -8.85
C ALA A 137 3.60 13.99 -7.80
N VAL A 138 4.30 12.99 -7.27
CA VAL A 138 3.84 12.19 -6.12
C VAL A 138 4.96 12.15 -5.10
N SER A 139 4.61 12.27 -3.83
CA SER A 139 5.51 12.06 -2.70
C SER A 139 4.88 11.06 -1.74
N VAL A 140 5.71 10.26 -1.06
CA VAL A 140 5.25 9.46 0.08
C VAL A 140 5.42 10.28 1.36
N VAL A 141 4.36 10.37 2.15
CA VAL A 141 4.31 11.12 3.41
C VAL A 141 3.87 10.21 4.53
N GLY A 142 4.38 10.44 5.74
CA GLY A 142 4.01 9.64 6.88
C GLY A 142 4.73 10.07 8.15
N THR A 143 4.59 9.23 9.18
CA THR A 143 5.24 9.45 10.48
C THR A 143 6.76 9.65 10.38
N PHE A 144 7.42 8.93 9.46
CA PHE A 144 8.87 8.95 9.25
C PHE A 144 9.43 10.25 8.64
N ASN A 145 8.58 11.13 8.10
CA ASN A 145 9.00 12.42 7.55
C ASN A 145 8.13 13.58 8.02
N GLY A 146 7.45 13.41 9.15
CA GLY A 146 6.58 14.44 9.73
C GLY A 146 5.46 14.89 8.79
N TRP A 147 5.03 14.03 7.87
CA TRP A 147 4.06 14.33 6.83
C TRP A 147 4.49 15.42 5.82
N ASP A 148 5.78 15.66 5.66
CA ASP A 148 6.31 16.63 4.69
C ASP A 148 6.62 15.99 3.32
N GLY A 149 5.77 16.28 2.33
CA GLY A 149 5.89 15.80 0.95
C GLY A 149 7.13 16.31 0.20
N ARG A 150 7.86 17.30 0.73
CA ARG A 150 9.11 17.79 0.13
C ARG A 150 10.27 16.81 0.33
N LEU A 151 10.21 15.92 1.32
CA LEU A 151 11.34 15.09 1.72
C LEU A 151 11.48 13.80 0.91
N HIS A 152 10.36 13.21 0.49
CA HIS A 152 10.33 11.93 -0.23
C HIS A 152 9.49 11.96 -1.53
N PRO A 153 9.77 12.87 -2.49
CA PRO A 153 9.23 12.79 -3.84
C PRO A 153 9.63 11.49 -4.55
N MET A 154 8.68 10.91 -5.28
CA MET A 154 8.79 9.64 -5.98
C MET A 154 9.19 9.87 -7.45
N ARG A 155 9.82 8.88 -8.09
CA ARG A 155 10.08 8.89 -9.54
C ARG A 155 8.91 8.30 -10.31
N SER A 156 8.61 8.86 -11.47
CA SER A 156 7.71 8.30 -12.46
C SER A 156 8.42 7.21 -13.25
N MET A 157 7.78 6.05 -13.36
CA MET A 157 8.25 4.89 -14.12
C MET A 157 7.81 5.00 -15.59
N GLY A 158 8.03 6.16 -16.19
CA GLY A 158 7.74 6.45 -17.59
C GLY A 158 6.25 6.40 -17.95
N SER A 159 5.93 5.79 -19.10
CA SER A 159 4.56 5.75 -19.63
C SER A 159 3.60 4.83 -18.86
N SER A 160 4.09 4.06 -17.89
CA SER A 160 3.24 3.22 -17.03
C SER A 160 2.31 4.04 -16.13
N GLY A 161 2.70 5.28 -15.82
CA GLY A 161 2.02 6.11 -14.83
C GLY A 161 2.17 5.61 -13.39
N ILE A 162 3.04 4.64 -13.15
CA ILE A 162 3.41 4.16 -11.81
C ILE A 162 4.51 5.08 -11.28
N TRP A 163 4.37 5.48 -10.02
CA TRP A 163 5.34 6.24 -9.25
C TRP A 163 5.97 5.33 -8.22
N GLU A 164 7.29 5.42 -8.01
CA GLU A 164 8.00 4.53 -7.09
C GLU A 164 9.09 5.26 -6.29
N LEU A 165 9.30 4.81 -5.05
CA LEU A 165 10.44 5.19 -4.21
C LEU A 165 10.73 4.12 -3.15
N PHE A 166 12.00 3.79 -2.95
CA PHE A 166 12.46 3.09 -1.75
C PHE A 166 12.87 4.08 -0.67
N VAL A 167 12.29 3.97 0.52
CA VAL A 167 12.64 4.80 1.68
C VAL A 167 13.33 3.94 2.75
N PRO A 168 14.66 4.13 2.96
CA PRO A 168 15.41 3.45 4.00
C PRO A 168 14.86 3.72 5.41
N GLY A 169 14.96 2.73 6.29
CA GLY A 169 14.58 2.85 7.70
C GLY A 169 13.07 2.87 7.98
N VAL A 170 12.21 2.96 6.96
CA VAL A 170 10.76 2.85 7.15
C VAL A 170 10.40 1.39 7.41
N ALA A 171 9.82 1.14 8.58
CA ALA A 171 9.53 -0.20 9.09
C ALA A 171 8.01 -0.51 9.12
N GLN A 172 7.68 -1.79 9.29
CA GLN A 172 6.33 -2.27 9.58
C GLN A 172 5.68 -1.47 10.72
N GLY A 173 4.40 -1.15 10.57
CA GLY A 173 3.62 -0.32 11.50
C GLY A 173 3.67 1.18 11.19
N SER A 174 4.52 1.63 10.27
CA SER A 174 4.59 3.05 9.89
C SER A 174 3.32 3.49 9.16
N ALA A 175 2.67 4.54 9.66
CA ALA A 175 1.52 5.16 8.97
C ALA A 175 1.99 6.09 7.84
N TYR A 176 1.33 6.01 6.68
CA TYR A 176 1.68 6.75 5.47
C TYR A 176 0.48 7.05 4.57
N LYS A 177 0.67 7.99 3.65
CA LYS A 177 -0.20 8.34 2.51
C LYS A 177 0.66 8.78 1.32
N TYR A 178 0.02 8.94 0.17
CA TYR A 178 0.60 9.64 -0.98
C TYR A 178 0.11 11.09 -1.01
N GLU A 179 1.05 12.03 -1.07
CA GLU A 179 0.77 13.41 -1.46
C GLU A 179 0.87 13.52 -2.98
N ILE A 180 -0.24 13.84 -3.64
CA ILE A 180 -0.35 13.89 -5.09
C ILE A 180 -0.58 15.33 -5.52
N ALA A 181 0.35 15.87 -6.31
CA ALA A 181 0.17 17.15 -7.00
C ALA A 181 -0.53 16.91 -8.35
N THR A 182 -1.74 17.42 -8.50
CA THR A 182 -2.53 17.27 -9.73
C THR A 182 -2.02 18.20 -10.84
N GLN A 183 -2.45 17.97 -12.09
CA GLN A 183 -2.17 18.92 -13.19
C GLN A 183 -2.73 20.32 -12.93
N ALA A 184 -3.85 20.42 -12.20
CA ALA A 184 -4.44 21.70 -11.81
C ALA A 184 -3.65 22.42 -10.71
N GLY A 185 -2.63 21.77 -10.12
CA GLY A 185 -1.78 22.32 -9.06
C GLY A 185 -2.33 22.12 -7.65
N GLU A 186 -3.44 21.40 -7.49
CA GLU A 186 -3.97 20.99 -6.18
C GLU A 186 -3.09 19.90 -5.56
N LEU A 187 -2.94 19.94 -4.23
CA LEU A 187 -2.35 18.85 -3.45
C LEU A 187 -3.46 18.00 -2.85
N ARG A 188 -3.34 16.68 -2.98
CA ARG A 188 -4.27 15.69 -2.45
C ARG A 188 -3.51 14.70 -1.58
N LEU A 189 -4.07 14.33 -0.44
CA LEU A 189 -3.56 13.25 0.42
C LEU A 189 -4.42 12.01 0.22
N LYS A 190 -3.80 10.93 -0.24
CA LYS A 190 -4.49 9.69 -0.61
C LYS A 190 -3.97 8.50 0.19
N ALA A 191 -4.88 7.72 0.74
CA ALA A 191 -4.57 6.37 1.20
C ALA A 191 -4.09 5.52 0.01
N ASP A 192 -3.23 4.55 0.30
CA ASP A 192 -2.71 3.63 -0.70
C ASP A 192 -3.83 2.69 -1.20
N PRO A 193 -4.14 2.67 -2.52
CA PRO A 193 -5.10 1.72 -3.09
C PRO A 193 -4.75 0.26 -2.82
N PHE A 194 -3.45 -0.04 -2.64
CA PHE A 194 -2.87 -1.36 -2.35
C PHE A 194 -2.38 -1.46 -0.89
N ALA A 195 -2.97 -0.70 0.04
CA ALA A 195 -2.68 -0.86 1.46
C ALA A 195 -3.03 -2.28 1.94
N PHE A 196 -2.11 -2.94 2.67
CA PHE A 196 -2.36 -4.23 3.33
C PHE A 196 -2.85 -4.09 4.77
N ALA A 197 -2.75 -2.89 5.33
CA ALA A 197 -3.32 -2.53 6.62
C ALA A 197 -3.68 -1.04 6.61
N ALA A 198 -4.63 -0.67 7.47
CA ALA A 198 -5.08 0.69 7.66
C ALA A 198 -5.18 1.02 9.16
N GLN A 199 -5.16 2.31 9.48
CA GLN A 199 -5.52 2.75 10.82
C GLN A 199 -7.02 2.50 11.09
N PRO A 200 -7.39 2.25 12.36
CA PRO A 200 -8.79 2.22 12.77
C PRO A 200 -9.54 3.49 12.39
N ALA A 201 -10.75 3.33 11.85
CA ALA A 201 -11.66 4.45 11.59
C ALA A 201 -11.89 5.27 12.87
N PRO A 202 -11.95 6.62 12.79
CA PRO A 202 -12.00 7.45 11.58
C PRO A 202 -10.61 7.81 10.99
N GLY A 203 -9.53 7.16 11.45
CA GLY A 203 -8.22 7.25 10.81
C GLY A 203 -8.28 6.78 9.36
N THR A 204 -7.45 7.36 8.51
CA THR A 204 -7.47 7.13 7.05
C THR A 204 -6.07 6.84 6.50
N ASP A 205 -5.08 6.71 7.36
CA ASP A 205 -3.71 6.43 6.93
C ASP A 205 -3.58 4.95 6.62
N SER A 206 -2.86 4.66 5.54
CA SER A 206 -2.37 3.32 5.26
C SER A 206 -1.25 2.98 6.24
N VAL A 207 -1.10 1.70 6.56
CA VAL A 207 -0.05 1.23 7.48
C VAL A 207 0.83 0.25 6.74
N VAL A 208 2.15 0.46 6.79
CA VAL A 208 3.12 -0.49 6.24
C VAL A 208 2.96 -1.82 6.98
N HIS A 209 2.62 -2.88 6.26
CA HIS A 209 2.40 -4.19 6.84
C HIS A 209 3.11 -5.27 6.02
N ARG A 210 3.75 -6.21 6.72
CA ARG A 210 4.36 -7.40 6.15
C ARG A 210 3.69 -8.60 6.81
N PRO A 211 3.04 -9.50 6.03
CA PRO A 211 2.44 -10.71 6.56
C PRO A 211 3.45 -11.53 7.35
N ALA A 212 3.05 -12.05 8.50
CA ALA A 212 3.88 -12.87 9.38
C ALA A 212 3.19 -14.15 9.88
N HIS A 213 1.89 -14.33 9.58
CA HIS A 213 1.15 -15.54 9.99
C HIS A 213 1.75 -16.83 9.41
N ALA A 214 1.86 -17.85 10.27
CA ALA A 214 2.33 -19.17 9.90
C ALA A 214 1.14 -20.14 9.84
N TRP A 215 0.63 -20.36 8.64
CA TRP A 215 -0.53 -21.20 8.34
C TRP A 215 -0.38 -22.65 8.81
N ARG A 216 -1.51 -23.26 9.22
CA ARG A 216 -1.60 -24.66 9.68
C ARG A 216 -2.68 -25.47 8.96
N ASP A 217 -3.19 -24.95 7.85
CA ASP A 217 -4.34 -25.46 7.11
C ASP A 217 -3.96 -26.29 5.85
N ASP A 218 -2.72 -26.75 5.75
CA ASP A 218 -2.21 -27.50 4.59
C ASP A 218 -3.13 -28.67 4.18
N ALA A 219 -3.68 -29.39 5.17
CA ALA A 219 -4.61 -30.50 4.94
C ALA A 219 -5.94 -30.04 4.32
N TRP A 220 -6.49 -28.91 4.79
CA TRP A 220 -7.69 -28.29 4.24
C TRP A 220 -7.45 -27.86 2.79
N MET A 221 -6.36 -27.11 2.56
CA MET A 221 -6.00 -26.60 1.24
C MET A 221 -5.74 -27.72 0.23
N ALA A 222 -5.11 -28.83 0.66
CA ALA A 222 -4.94 -30.02 -0.17
C ALA A 222 -6.28 -30.71 -0.48
N ALA A 223 -7.16 -30.86 0.51
CA ALA A 223 -8.49 -31.45 0.33
C ALA A 223 -9.34 -30.62 -0.64
N ARG A 224 -9.37 -29.29 -0.49
CA ARG A 224 -10.06 -28.35 -1.39
C ARG A 224 -9.60 -28.51 -2.83
N ARG A 225 -8.28 -28.53 -3.07
CA ARG A 225 -7.71 -28.75 -4.43
C ARG A 225 -8.06 -30.10 -5.03
N SER A 226 -8.22 -31.14 -4.20
CA SER A 226 -8.57 -32.49 -4.66
C SER A 226 -10.03 -32.67 -5.05
N ARG A 227 -10.90 -31.70 -4.74
CA ARG A 227 -12.35 -31.73 -4.99
C ARG A 227 -12.78 -30.61 -5.96
N PRO A 228 -12.42 -30.69 -7.26
CA PRO A 228 -12.70 -29.62 -8.21
C PRO A 228 -14.20 -29.47 -8.51
N GLU A 229 -15.01 -30.50 -8.26
CA GLU A 229 -16.47 -30.47 -8.45
C GLU A 229 -17.20 -29.91 -7.23
N VAL A 230 -16.79 -28.74 -6.72
CA VAL A 230 -17.35 -28.11 -5.50
C VAL A 230 -18.88 -27.99 -5.52
N HIS A 231 -19.47 -27.82 -6.70
CA HIS A 231 -20.93 -27.76 -6.91
C HIS A 231 -21.68 -29.08 -6.62
N ARG A 232 -20.96 -30.17 -6.36
CA ARG A 232 -21.52 -31.49 -5.99
C ARG A 232 -21.32 -31.82 -4.52
N GLU A 233 -20.54 -31.01 -3.80
CA GLU A 233 -20.32 -31.13 -2.36
C GLU A 233 -21.48 -30.49 -1.59
N PRO A 234 -21.74 -30.90 -0.35
CA PRO A 234 -22.70 -30.20 0.50
C PRO A 234 -22.20 -28.78 0.80
N ILE A 235 -23.01 -27.78 0.46
CA ILE A 235 -22.76 -26.37 0.80
C ILE A 235 -23.97 -25.84 1.58
N SER A 236 -23.78 -25.69 2.88
CA SER A 236 -24.66 -24.97 3.79
C SER A 236 -23.86 -23.83 4.42
N VAL A 237 -24.33 -22.60 4.16
CA VAL A 237 -23.61 -21.35 4.46
C VAL A 237 -24.32 -20.62 5.60
N TYR A 238 -23.53 -20.14 6.56
CA TYR A 238 -23.97 -19.21 7.60
C TYR A 238 -23.43 -17.80 7.29
N GLU A 239 -24.30 -16.90 6.85
CA GLU A 239 -23.94 -15.51 6.54
C GLU A 239 -23.78 -14.68 7.83
N VAL A 240 -22.68 -13.94 7.94
CA VAL A 240 -22.28 -13.24 9.17
C VAL A 240 -21.76 -11.83 8.89
N HIS A 241 -22.32 -10.86 9.61
CA HIS A 241 -21.69 -9.56 9.83
C HIS A 241 -20.85 -9.61 11.12
N LEU A 242 -19.52 -9.63 10.99
CA LEU A 242 -18.61 -9.75 12.15
C LEU A 242 -18.87 -8.66 13.21
N GLY A 243 -19.14 -7.44 12.76
CA GLY A 243 -19.37 -6.28 13.61
C GLY A 243 -20.73 -6.24 14.30
N SER A 244 -21.59 -7.25 14.16
CA SER A 244 -22.88 -7.33 14.86
C SER A 244 -23.32 -8.74 15.27
N TRP A 245 -22.57 -9.78 14.89
CA TRP A 245 -22.88 -11.16 15.26
C TRP A 245 -22.94 -11.38 16.76
N ARG A 246 -21.93 -10.86 17.48
CA ARG A 246 -21.85 -10.95 18.94
C ARG A 246 -21.06 -9.77 19.50
N ARG A 247 -21.42 -9.35 20.72
CA ARG A 247 -20.70 -8.35 21.52
C ARG A 247 -20.04 -9.02 22.71
N ASP A 248 -19.03 -8.35 23.28
CA ASP A 248 -18.48 -8.77 24.56
C ASP A 248 -19.58 -8.75 25.65
N PRO A 249 -19.83 -9.86 26.37
CA PRO A 249 -20.81 -9.90 27.45
C PRO A 249 -20.51 -8.93 28.61
N GLY A 250 -19.23 -8.62 28.84
CA GLY A 250 -18.76 -7.70 29.87
C GLY A 250 -18.67 -6.24 29.41
N ASP A 251 -18.67 -5.99 28.10
CA ASP A 251 -18.64 -4.66 27.49
C ASP A 251 -19.40 -4.63 26.15
N PRO A 252 -20.71 -4.35 26.14
CA PRO A 252 -21.52 -4.35 24.93
C PRO A 252 -21.10 -3.35 23.85
N ASP A 253 -20.26 -2.36 24.18
CA ASP A 253 -19.74 -1.38 23.23
C ASP A 253 -18.47 -1.87 22.53
N ARG A 254 -17.82 -2.93 23.05
CA ARG A 254 -16.62 -3.53 22.47
C ARG A 254 -16.95 -4.50 21.34
N LEU A 255 -16.27 -4.33 20.21
CA LEU A 255 -16.23 -5.32 19.13
C LEU A 255 -15.32 -6.48 19.53
N LEU A 256 -15.74 -7.70 19.19
CA LEU A 256 -14.88 -8.87 19.33
C LEU A 256 -13.74 -8.80 18.29
N SER A 257 -12.55 -9.23 18.70
CA SER A 257 -11.41 -9.38 17.80
C SER A 257 -11.59 -10.56 16.83
N TYR A 258 -10.81 -10.58 15.75
CA TYR A 258 -10.77 -11.72 14.83
C TYR A 258 -10.51 -13.04 15.55
N GLY A 259 -9.56 -13.08 16.50
CA GLY A 259 -9.27 -14.29 17.28
C GLY A 259 -10.48 -14.77 18.12
N GLU A 260 -11.15 -13.85 18.82
CA GLU A 260 -12.34 -14.17 19.62
C GLU A 260 -13.52 -14.62 18.76
N LEU A 261 -13.69 -14.02 17.58
CA LEU A 261 -14.71 -14.40 16.61
C LEU A 261 -14.41 -15.78 16.02
N ALA A 262 -13.15 -16.09 15.73
CA ALA A 262 -12.73 -17.34 15.11
C ALA A 262 -13.12 -18.56 15.96
N GLU A 263 -12.74 -18.55 17.25
CA GLU A 263 -13.04 -19.66 18.17
C GLU A 263 -14.55 -19.87 18.31
N GLN A 264 -15.30 -18.77 18.47
CA GLN A 264 -16.73 -18.84 18.72
C GLN A 264 -17.53 -19.22 17.46
N LEU A 265 -17.15 -18.71 16.29
CA LEU A 265 -17.80 -19.07 15.02
C LEU A 265 -17.46 -20.50 14.62
N ALA A 266 -16.22 -20.96 14.79
CA ALA A 266 -15.84 -22.35 14.52
C ALA A 266 -16.69 -23.33 15.36
N ALA A 267 -16.82 -23.08 16.66
CA ALA A 267 -17.64 -23.89 17.55
C ALA A 267 -19.13 -23.86 17.15
N TYR A 268 -19.66 -22.67 16.86
CA TYR A 268 -21.06 -22.51 16.46
C TYR A 268 -21.38 -23.20 15.15
N CYS A 269 -20.55 -23.02 14.11
CA CYS A 269 -20.75 -23.67 12.81
C CYS A 269 -20.64 -25.19 12.91
N THR A 270 -19.72 -25.70 13.72
CA THR A 270 -19.57 -27.15 13.95
C THR A 270 -20.79 -27.74 14.65
N ASP A 271 -21.28 -27.09 15.71
CA ASP A 271 -22.46 -27.53 16.47
C ASP A 271 -23.73 -27.53 15.60
N MET A 272 -23.89 -26.49 14.78
CA MET A 272 -25.06 -26.32 13.91
C MET A 272 -24.97 -27.09 12.59
N GLY A 273 -23.79 -27.63 12.24
CA GLY A 273 -23.57 -28.40 11.02
C GLY A 273 -23.42 -27.57 9.75
N PHE A 274 -23.00 -26.30 9.85
CA PHE A 274 -22.67 -25.49 8.68
C PHE A 274 -21.33 -25.90 8.08
N THR A 275 -21.24 -25.84 6.75
CA THR A 275 -20.01 -26.18 6.01
C THR A 275 -19.13 -24.96 5.74
N HIS A 276 -19.75 -23.79 5.68
CA HIS A 276 -19.08 -22.53 5.36
C HIS A 276 -19.66 -21.40 6.21
N VAL A 277 -18.82 -20.41 6.51
CA VAL A 277 -19.25 -19.07 6.90
C VAL A 277 -19.10 -18.15 5.69
N GLU A 278 -20.09 -17.30 5.43
CA GLU A 278 -19.95 -16.21 4.46
C GLU A 278 -19.90 -14.90 5.21
N LEU A 279 -18.80 -14.17 5.02
CA LEU A 279 -18.59 -12.88 5.66
C LEU A 279 -19.14 -11.79 4.77
N MET A 280 -19.99 -10.93 5.34
CA MET A 280 -20.20 -9.58 4.80
C MET A 280 -18.84 -8.87 4.66
N PRO A 281 -18.70 -7.85 3.80
CA PRO A 281 -17.39 -7.36 3.39
C PRO A 281 -16.47 -7.00 4.56
N VAL A 282 -15.30 -7.63 4.59
CA VAL A 282 -14.25 -7.37 5.58
C VAL A 282 -13.13 -6.49 5.04
N THR A 283 -13.23 -6.04 3.79
CA THR A 283 -12.36 -4.97 3.26
C THR A 283 -12.47 -3.72 4.12
N GLU A 284 -11.40 -2.94 4.21
CA GLU A 284 -11.44 -1.69 4.98
C GLU A 284 -12.47 -0.72 4.39
N HIS A 285 -13.27 -0.13 5.27
CA HIS A 285 -14.38 0.77 4.93
C HIS A 285 -14.55 1.83 6.02
N PRO A 286 -14.91 3.08 5.68
CA PRO A 286 -14.93 4.17 6.67
C PRO A 286 -16.17 4.20 7.55
N PHE A 287 -17.27 3.59 7.12
CA PHE A 287 -18.57 3.78 7.76
C PHE A 287 -19.27 2.45 8.06
N ASP A 288 -19.49 2.18 9.35
CA ASP A 288 -20.11 0.94 9.84
C ASP A 288 -21.51 0.73 9.28
N GLY A 289 -22.27 1.82 9.07
CA GLY A 289 -23.63 1.76 8.52
C GLY A 289 -23.69 1.33 7.05
N SER A 290 -22.55 1.22 6.35
CA SER A 290 -22.47 0.62 5.02
C SER A 290 -22.45 -0.92 5.05
N TRP A 291 -22.27 -1.51 6.24
CA TRP A 291 -22.03 -2.95 6.45
C TRP A 291 -20.84 -3.50 5.66
N GLY A 292 -19.89 -2.62 5.30
CA GLY A 292 -18.71 -2.96 4.50
C GLY A 292 -18.86 -2.72 2.99
N TYR A 293 -20.08 -2.51 2.47
CA TYR A 293 -20.32 -2.35 1.02
C TYR A 293 -19.84 -1.01 0.43
N GLN A 294 -19.28 -0.12 1.24
CA GLN A 294 -18.60 1.08 0.76
C GLN A 294 -17.10 0.99 1.06
N ALA A 295 -16.44 0.04 0.39
CA ALA A 295 -15.03 -0.26 0.60
C ALA A 295 -14.09 0.85 0.10
N THR A 296 -13.00 1.07 0.83
CA THR A 296 -11.91 1.99 0.47
C THR A 296 -10.54 1.31 0.49
N GLY A 297 -10.35 0.23 1.26
CA GLY A 297 -9.13 -0.58 1.27
C GLY A 297 -9.38 -2.00 0.76
N TYR A 298 -9.15 -2.23 -0.52
CA TYR A 298 -9.46 -3.49 -1.22
C TYR A 298 -8.50 -4.65 -0.91
N PHE A 299 -7.33 -4.34 -0.36
CA PHE A 299 -6.26 -5.28 -0.04
C PHE A 299 -5.97 -5.37 1.47
N ALA A 300 -6.84 -4.80 2.30
CA ALA A 300 -6.69 -4.82 3.76
C ALA A 300 -7.96 -5.35 4.42
N PRO A 301 -7.87 -6.36 5.31
CA PRO A 301 -8.96 -6.63 6.25
C PRO A 301 -9.14 -5.42 7.16
N THR A 302 -10.39 -5.13 7.52
CA THR A 302 -10.72 -3.95 8.33
C THR A 302 -10.06 -4.04 9.70
N SER A 303 -9.42 -2.95 10.08
CA SER A 303 -8.69 -2.80 11.34
C SER A 303 -9.58 -2.84 12.59
N ARG A 304 -10.91 -2.84 12.42
CA ARG A 304 -11.92 -2.89 13.50
C ARG A 304 -11.76 -4.09 14.42
N TYR A 305 -11.31 -5.23 13.89
CA TYR A 305 -11.28 -6.50 14.63
C TYR A 305 -9.85 -6.99 14.91
N GLY A 306 -8.82 -6.26 14.46
CA GLY A 306 -7.42 -6.63 14.66
C GLY A 306 -6.53 -6.32 13.46
N ALA A 307 -5.31 -6.83 13.51
CA ALA A 307 -4.35 -6.75 12.42
C ALA A 307 -4.65 -7.79 11.33
N PRO A 308 -4.06 -7.65 10.12
CA PRO A 308 -4.25 -8.63 9.06
C PRO A 308 -3.84 -10.07 9.45
N ASP A 309 -2.77 -10.25 10.23
CA ASP A 309 -2.38 -11.57 10.73
C ASP A 309 -3.45 -12.20 11.64
N ASP A 310 -4.24 -11.39 12.37
CA ASP A 310 -5.35 -11.90 13.18
C ASP A 310 -6.49 -12.41 12.29
N PHE A 311 -6.71 -11.80 11.11
CA PHE A 311 -7.66 -12.31 10.12
C PHE A 311 -7.15 -13.59 9.45
N ALA A 312 -5.84 -13.70 9.18
CA ALA A 312 -5.25 -14.96 8.72
C ALA A 312 -5.45 -16.09 9.75
N GLN A 313 -5.22 -15.79 11.04
CA GLN A 313 -5.53 -16.72 12.13
C GLN A 313 -7.01 -17.09 12.19
N PHE A 314 -7.91 -16.14 11.93
CA PHE A 314 -9.35 -16.42 11.86
C PHE A 314 -9.66 -17.49 10.81
N VAL A 315 -9.16 -17.32 9.58
CA VAL A 315 -9.38 -18.29 8.51
C VAL A 315 -8.75 -19.65 8.85
N ASP A 316 -7.52 -19.66 9.34
CA ASP A 316 -6.79 -20.89 9.73
C ASP A 316 -7.54 -21.68 10.82
N THR A 317 -8.14 -20.97 11.79
CA THR A 317 -8.94 -21.59 12.87
C THR A 317 -10.20 -22.25 12.32
N LEU A 318 -10.88 -21.60 11.37
CA LEU A 318 -12.10 -22.13 10.75
C LEU A 318 -11.77 -23.34 9.86
N HIS A 319 -10.69 -23.28 9.08
CA HIS A 319 -10.19 -24.43 8.31
C HIS A 319 -9.83 -25.61 9.22
N GLY A 320 -9.20 -25.35 10.38
CA GLY A 320 -8.91 -26.36 11.39
C GLY A 320 -10.16 -27.04 11.98
N ALA A 321 -11.30 -26.34 11.98
CA ALA A 321 -12.61 -26.87 12.36
C ALA A 321 -13.39 -27.50 11.19
N GLY A 322 -12.83 -27.50 9.97
CA GLY A 322 -13.48 -28.02 8.78
C GLY A 322 -14.58 -27.11 8.23
N VAL A 323 -14.52 -25.81 8.51
CA VAL A 323 -15.46 -24.79 8.03
C VAL A 323 -14.77 -23.90 7.01
N GLY A 324 -15.34 -23.81 5.81
CA GLY A 324 -14.82 -22.91 4.78
C GLY A 324 -15.20 -21.45 5.00
N VAL A 325 -14.43 -20.52 4.44
CA VAL A 325 -14.64 -19.08 4.54
C VAL A 325 -14.92 -18.49 3.17
N LEU A 326 -16.11 -17.91 3.00
CA LEU A 326 -16.49 -17.13 1.83
C LEU A 326 -16.49 -15.64 2.19
N LEU A 327 -16.20 -14.79 1.21
CA LEU A 327 -16.14 -13.34 1.39
C LEU A 327 -17.01 -12.61 0.37
N ASP A 328 -17.88 -11.72 0.85
CA ASP A 328 -18.48 -10.70 0.00
C ASP A 328 -17.40 -9.77 -0.56
N TRP A 329 -17.23 -9.79 -1.89
CA TRP A 329 -16.29 -8.92 -2.58
C TRP A 329 -17.07 -7.81 -3.30
N VAL A 330 -16.61 -6.56 -3.21
CA VAL A 330 -17.39 -5.37 -3.61
C VAL A 330 -16.78 -4.66 -4.83
N PRO A 331 -16.81 -5.24 -6.05
CA PRO A 331 -16.21 -4.65 -7.25
C PRO A 331 -17.13 -3.68 -7.99
N ALA A 332 -18.40 -3.56 -7.57
CA ALA A 332 -19.40 -2.84 -8.35
C ALA A 332 -19.26 -1.31 -8.25
N HIS A 333 -18.85 -0.80 -7.08
CA HIS A 333 -18.74 0.62 -6.81
C HIS A 333 -17.80 0.91 -5.62
N PHE A 334 -17.49 2.18 -5.41
CA PHE A 334 -16.71 2.69 -4.27
C PHE A 334 -17.22 4.08 -3.84
N PRO A 335 -17.00 4.52 -2.58
CA PRO A 335 -17.53 5.79 -2.09
C PRO A 335 -16.74 7.01 -2.59
N ARG A 336 -17.27 8.22 -2.35
CA ARG A 336 -16.68 9.49 -2.81
C ARG A 336 -15.66 10.10 -1.84
N ASP A 337 -15.26 9.37 -0.81
CA ASP A 337 -14.25 9.78 0.15
C ASP A 337 -13.00 10.32 -0.54
N ASP A 338 -12.71 11.62 -0.34
CA ASP A 338 -11.65 12.32 -1.07
C ASP A 338 -10.26 11.79 -0.74
N TRP A 339 -10.09 11.15 0.42
CA TRP A 339 -8.83 10.52 0.83
C TRP A 339 -8.62 9.13 0.20
N ALA A 340 -9.62 8.56 -0.48
CA ALA A 340 -9.57 7.22 -1.10
C ALA A 340 -9.48 7.31 -2.65
N LEU A 341 -10.17 6.43 -3.38
CA LEU A 341 -10.02 6.27 -4.84
C LEU A 341 -10.60 7.41 -5.69
N ALA A 342 -11.56 8.19 -5.17
CA ALA A 342 -12.28 9.22 -5.93
C ALA A 342 -11.34 10.30 -6.47
N ARG A 343 -11.36 10.55 -7.79
CA ARG A 343 -10.47 11.52 -8.46
C ARG A 343 -9.01 11.41 -8.02
N PHE A 344 -8.49 10.18 -8.00
CA PHE A 344 -7.26 9.82 -7.30
C PHE A 344 -6.06 10.73 -7.64
N ASP A 345 -5.78 10.93 -8.93
CA ASP A 345 -4.68 11.76 -9.43
C ASP A 345 -5.13 13.16 -9.93
N GLY A 346 -6.35 13.56 -9.55
CA GLY A 346 -7.03 14.76 -10.03
C GLY A 346 -7.91 14.53 -11.27
N SER A 347 -7.73 13.41 -11.98
CA SER A 347 -8.61 12.94 -13.06
C SER A 347 -9.59 11.88 -12.56
N ALA A 348 -10.61 11.55 -13.37
CA ALA A 348 -11.45 10.37 -13.15
C ALA A 348 -10.63 9.10 -13.48
N LEU A 349 -9.84 8.64 -12.50
CA LEU A 349 -8.83 7.59 -12.69
C LEU A 349 -9.46 6.20 -12.60
N TYR A 350 -10.04 5.88 -11.43
CA TYR A 350 -10.68 4.60 -11.14
C TYR A 350 -12.12 4.58 -11.63
N GLU A 351 -12.82 5.70 -11.49
CA GLU A 351 -14.18 5.91 -11.98
C GLU A 351 -14.23 6.31 -13.45
N HIS A 352 -15.38 6.10 -14.09
CA HIS A 352 -15.59 6.59 -15.45
C HIS A 352 -15.87 8.11 -15.46
N SER A 353 -15.25 8.86 -16.38
CA SER A 353 -15.36 10.33 -16.44
C SER A 353 -16.75 10.86 -16.79
N ASP A 354 -17.53 10.10 -17.58
CA ASP A 354 -18.94 10.36 -17.83
C ASP A 354 -19.80 9.90 -16.64
N PRO A 355 -20.47 10.81 -15.91
CA PRO A 355 -21.25 10.46 -14.72
C PRO A 355 -22.39 9.46 -14.99
N ARG A 356 -22.92 9.41 -16.21
CA ARG A 356 -23.97 8.44 -16.61
C ARG A 356 -23.48 6.99 -16.57
N ARG A 357 -22.16 6.79 -16.55
CA ARG A 357 -21.47 5.50 -16.47
C ARG A 357 -20.61 5.35 -15.22
N GLY A 358 -20.25 6.48 -14.59
CA GLY A 358 -19.30 6.55 -13.49
C GLY A 358 -19.93 6.77 -12.12
N GLU A 359 -21.26 6.90 -12.02
CA GLU A 359 -21.94 7.17 -10.75
C GLU A 359 -23.19 6.30 -10.58
N HIS A 360 -23.42 5.84 -9.35
CA HIS A 360 -24.74 5.36 -8.91
C HIS A 360 -25.48 6.52 -8.24
N PRO A 361 -26.41 7.20 -8.94
CA PRO A 361 -27.03 8.44 -8.45
C PRO A 361 -27.83 8.22 -7.16
N ASP A 362 -28.52 7.09 -7.03
CA ASP A 362 -29.36 6.79 -5.86
C ASP A 362 -28.52 6.44 -4.61
N TRP A 363 -27.28 5.97 -4.79
CA TRP A 363 -26.39 5.57 -3.71
C TRP A 363 -25.33 6.62 -3.38
N GLY A 364 -25.14 7.60 -4.25
CA GLY A 364 -24.11 8.63 -4.11
C GLY A 364 -22.68 8.10 -4.31
N THR A 365 -22.49 6.93 -4.90
CA THR A 365 -21.19 6.26 -5.07
C THR A 365 -20.68 6.33 -6.51
N LEU A 366 -19.40 5.95 -6.72
CA LEU A 366 -18.73 5.94 -8.01
C LEU A 366 -18.59 4.51 -8.56
N ILE A 367 -18.64 4.37 -9.88
CA ILE A 367 -18.56 3.09 -10.60
C ILE A 367 -17.19 2.96 -11.24
N PHE A 368 -16.53 1.81 -11.04
CA PHE A 368 -15.24 1.50 -11.65
C PHE A 368 -15.30 1.52 -13.19
N ASN A 369 -14.30 2.15 -13.81
CA ASN A 369 -14.10 2.13 -15.26
C ASN A 369 -13.39 0.84 -15.71
N THR A 370 -14.12 -0.27 -15.72
CA THR A 370 -13.60 -1.61 -16.10
C THR A 370 -13.11 -1.72 -17.55
N ALA A 371 -13.39 -0.71 -18.40
CA ALA A 371 -12.82 -0.60 -19.73
C ALA A 371 -11.33 -0.23 -19.72
N ARG A 372 -10.83 0.34 -18.62
CA ARG A 372 -9.43 0.69 -18.43
C ARG A 372 -8.65 -0.52 -17.91
N ASN A 373 -7.51 -0.81 -18.53
CA ASN A 373 -6.73 -2.02 -18.25
C ASN A 373 -6.30 -2.09 -16.79
N GLU A 374 -5.75 -1.01 -16.25
CA GLU A 374 -5.19 -0.96 -14.91
C GLU A 374 -6.29 -1.02 -13.84
N VAL A 375 -7.48 -0.45 -14.11
CA VAL A 375 -8.65 -0.56 -13.22
C VAL A 375 -9.19 -1.98 -13.21
N ARG A 376 -9.31 -2.63 -14.37
CA ARG A 376 -9.64 -4.05 -14.46
C ARG A 376 -8.61 -4.90 -13.72
N ASN A 377 -7.33 -4.58 -13.84
CA ASN A 377 -6.26 -5.28 -13.15
C ASN A 377 -6.33 -5.09 -11.64
N PHE A 378 -6.61 -3.89 -11.15
CA PHE A 378 -6.79 -3.60 -9.73
C PHE A 378 -7.88 -4.52 -9.15
N LEU A 379 -9.04 -4.60 -9.81
CA LEU A 379 -10.14 -5.45 -9.38
C LEU A 379 -9.76 -6.94 -9.46
N LEU A 380 -9.18 -7.39 -10.58
CA LEU A 380 -8.74 -8.78 -10.74
C LEU A 380 -7.72 -9.18 -9.65
N ALA A 381 -6.73 -8.34 -9.40
CA ALA A 381 -5.73 -8.54 -8.36
C ALA A 381 -6.38 -8.57 -6.98
N SER A 382 -7.36 -7.70 -6.70
CA SER A 382 -8.08 -7.72 -5.41
C SER A 382 -8.89 -9.01 -5.22
N ALA A 383 -9.50 -9.55 -6.27
CA ALA A 383 -10.23 -10.82 -6.20
C ALA A 383 -9.31 -12.02 -5.98
N LEU A 384 -8.10 -11.99 -6.54
CA LEU A 384 -7.08 -13.03 -6.38
C LEU A 384 -6.32 -12.91 -5.05
N PHE A 385 -6.19 -11.71 -4.50
CA PHE A 385 -5.48 -11.42 -3.27
C PHE A 385 -6.04 -12.22 -2.09
N TRP A 386 -7.35 -12.16 -1.85
CA TRP A 386 -7.98 -12.85 -0.71
C TRP A 386 -7.73 -14.37 -0.69
N PRO A 387 -7.98 -15.14 -1.77
CA PRO A 387 -7.74 -16.59 -1.73
C PRO A 387 -6.25 -16.97 -1.74
N ARG A 388 -5.35 -16.08 -2.17
CA ARG A 388 -3.90 -16.33 -2.21
C ARG A 388 -3.21 -15.96 -0.88
N GLU A 389 -3.51 -14.79 -0.33
CA GLU A 389 -2.85 -14.25 0.86
C GLU A 389 -3.59 -14.61 2.17
N PHE A 390 -4.92 -14.78 2.11
CA PHE A 390 -5.77 -15.10 3.27
C PHE A 390 -6.48 -16.45 3.16
N HIS A 391 -6.15 -17.25 2.15
CA HIS A 391 -6.66 -18.61 1.95
C HIS A 391 -8.19 -18.76 1.85
N VAL A 392 -8.98 -17.68 1.74
CA VAL A 392 -10.45 -17.77 1.62
C VAL A 392 -10.87 -18.72 0.49
N ASP A 393 -11.98 -19.41 0.67
CA ASP A 393 -12.43 -20.51 -0.20
C ASP A 393 -13.28 -20.04 -1.39
N GLY A 394 -13.77 -18.80 -1.35
CA GLY A 394 -14.56 -18.23 -2.43
C GLY A 394 -14.97 -16.79 -2.15
N VAL A 395 -15.55 -16.16 -3.18
CA VAL A 395 -16.13 -14.82 -3.10
C VAL A 395 -17.56 -14.84 -3.61
N ARG A 396 -18.40 -13.96 -3.05
CA ARG A 396 -19.77 -13.72 -3.52
C ARG A 396 -19.87 -12.39 -4.26
#